data_AF-W4LK40-F1
#
_entry.id   AF-W4LK40-F1
#
_cell.length_a   1.000
_cell.length_b   1.000
_cell.length_c   1.000
_cell.angle_alpha   90.00
_cell.angle_beta   90.00
_cell.angle_gamma   90.00
#
_symmetry.space_group_name_H-M   'P 1'
#
loop_
_entity.id
_entity.type
_entity.pdbx_description
1 polymer ?
#
loop_
_entity_poly.entity_id
_entity_poly.type
_entity_poly.pdbx_seq_one_letter_code
_entity_poly.pdbx_strand_id
1 'polypeptide(L)' 'MDRAFVSSCQTPCLVLAGNDAAHPYAIAEEIAQLFPNAEFIAEWKEGAALTSAASRIKAFLAEYMPVRASIKA' A
#
# COMPACT_ATOMS: atom_id res chain seq x y z
N MET A 1 -5.90 8.81 -14.47
CA MET A 1 -5.26 7.48 -14.44
C MET A 1 -6.30 6.46 -14.82
N ASP A 2 -5.96 5.49 -15.67
CA ASP A 2 -6.85 4.40 -16.04
C ASP A 2 -6.37 3.06 -15.44
N ARG A 3 -7.22 2.03 -15.54
CA ARG A 3 -6.94 0.71 -14.98
C ARG A 3 -5.75 0.02 -15.64
N ALA A 4 -5.54 0.24 -16.95
CA ALA A 4 -4.43 -0.37 -17.68
C ALA A 4 -3.09 0.17 -17.19
N PHE A 5 -3.03 1.47 -16.90
CA PHE A 5 -1.86 2.07 -16.25
C PHE A 5 -1.58 1.44 -14.88
N VAL A 6 -2.58 1.33 -14.00
CA VAL A 6 -2.43 0.74 -12.66
C VAL A 6 -1.92 -0.70 -12.75
N SER A 7 -2.47 -1.52 -13.65
CA SER A 7 -2.03 -2.90 -13.87
C SER A 7 -0.62 -3.03 -14.46
N SER A 8 -0.07 -1.97 -15.04
CA SER A 8 1.31 -1.97 -15.52
C SER A 8 2.35 -1.64 -14.43
N CYS A 9 1.92 -1.07 -13.30
CA CYS A 9 2.81 -0.61 -12.24
C CYS A 9 3.44 -1.79 -11.47
N GLN A 10 4.73 -2.04 -11.70
CA GLN A 10 5.46 -3.13 -11.04
C GLN A 10 5.94 -2.79 -9.63
N THR A 11 5.94 -1.51 -9.25
CA THR A 11 6.35 -1.08 -7.92
C THR A 11 5.45 -1.73 -6.86
N PRO A 12 6.01 -2.44 -5.87
CA PRO A 12 5.24 -2.99 -4.76
C PRO A 12 4.42 -1.89 -4.08
N CYS A 13 3.15 -2.17 -3.82
CA CYS A 13 2.21 -1.18 -3.29
C CYS A 13 1.46 -1.74 -2.08
N LEU A 14 1.51 -1.05 -0.94
CA LEU A 14 0.66 -1.37 0.22
C LEU A 14 -0.55 -0.42 0.22
N VAL A 15 -1.73 -0.97 -0.09
CA VAL A 15 -2.99 -0.21 -0.17
C VAL A 15 -3.72 -0.29 1.17
N LEU A 16 -3.98 0.86 1.78
CA LEU A 16 -4.77 0.97 3.01
C LEU A 16 -6.17 1.46 2.65
N ALA A 17 -7.21 0.73 3.05
CA ALA A 17 -8.57 1.06 2.66
C ALA A 17 -9.08 2.33 3.35
N GLY A 18 -9.76 3.17 2.58
CA GLY A 18 -10.61 4.21 3.14
C GLY A 18 -11.98 3.66 3.53
N ASN A 19 -12.72 4.41 4.34
CA ASN A 19 -14.08 4.08 4.76
C ASN A 19 -15.02 5.29 4.78
N ASP A 20 -14.69 6.33 3.99
CA ASP A 20 -15.43 7.58 3.92
C ASP A 20 -15.79 7.94 2.47
N ALA A 21 -16.60 8.98 2.28
CA ALA A 21 -17.11 9.36 0.96
C ALA A 21 -15.99 9.82 -0.01
N ALA A 22 -14.91 10.40 0.52
CA ALA A 22 -13.77 10.83 -0.30
C ALA A 22 -12.82 9.66 -0.63
N HIS A 23 -12.79 8.65 0.23
CA HIS A 23 -11.97 7.45 0.09
C HIS A 23 -12.83 6.18 0.26
N PRO A 24 -13.62 5.80 -0.76
CA PRO A 24 -14.50 4.65 -0.66
C PRO A 24 -13.71 3.34 -0.62
N TYR A 25 -14.13 2.41 0.25
CA TYR A 25 -13.50 1.09 0.41
C TYR A 25 -13.38 0.33 -0.91
N ALA A 26 -14.46 0.28 -1.70
CA ALA A 26 -14.51 -0.47 -2.96
C ALA A 26 -13.44 -0.01 -3.97
N ILE A 27 -13.08 1.28 -3.94
CA ILE A 27 -12.02 1.80 -4.81
C ILE A 27 -10.65 1.32 -4.35
N ALA A 28 -10.40 1.26 -3.04
CA ALA A 28 -9.15 0.73 -2.51
C ALA A 28 -9.01 -0.78 -2.79
N GLU A 29 -10.10 -1.54 -2.64
CA GLU A 29 -10.15 -2.97 -2.98
C GLU A 29 -9.87 -3.21 -4.47
N GLU A 30 -10.51 -2.45 -5.35
CA GLU A 30 -10.26 -2.54 -6.80
C GLU A 30 -8.80 -2.22 -7.15
N ILE A 31 -8.25 -1.14 -6.60
CA ILE A 31 -6.86 -0.75 -6.86
C ILE A 31 -5.87 -1.83 -6.38
N ALA A 32 -6.11 -2.43 -5.22
CA ALA A 32 -5.27 -3.52 -4.71
C ALA A 32 -5.31 -4.77 -5.60
N GLN A 33 -6.45 -5.06 -6.23
CA GLN A 33 -6.58 -6.16 -7.20
C GLN A 33 -5.89 -5.86 -8.54
N LEU A 34 -5.81 -4.58 -8.93
CA LEU A 34 -5.20 -4.16 -10.19
C LEU A 34 -3.67 -4.14 -10.13
N PHE A 35 -3.08 -3.75 -9.00
CA PHE A 35 -1.63 -3.73 -8.84
C PHE A 35 -1.06 -5.17 -8.78
N PRO A 36 -0.11 -5.54 -9.66
CA PRO A 36 0.44 -6.90 -9.70
C PRO A 36 1.13 -7.37 -8.42
N ASN A 37 1.71 -6.44 -7.66
CA ASN A 37 2.52 -6.70 -6.47
C ASN A 37 1.96 -5.95 -5.25
N ALA A 38 0.63 -5.95 -5.09
CA ALA A 38 -0.01 -5.23 -4.00
C ALA A 38 -0.35 -6.09 -2.79
N GLU A 39 -0.35 -5.43 -1.64
CA GLU A 39 -0.93 -5.90 -0.40
C GLU A 39 -2.04 -4.95 0.02
N PHE A 40 -3.05 -5.48 0.72
CA PHE A 40 -4.23 -4.74 1.11
C PHE A 40 -4.48 -4.81 2.61
N ILE A 41 -4.71 -3.66 3.24
CA ILE A 41 -5.10 -3.55 4.64
C ILE A 41 -6.47 -2.86 4.71
N ALA A 42 -7.51 -3.65 5.02
CA ALA A 42 -8.89 -3.18 5.13
C ALA A 42 -9.13 -2.27 6.34
N GLU A 43 -8.60 -2.66 7.51
CA GLU A 43 -8.82 -1.96 8.78
C GLU A 43 -7.48 -1.55 9.38
N TRP A 44 -7.31 -0.27 9.70
CA TRP A 44 -6.02 0.26 10.18
C TRP A 44 -6.13 1.48 11.10
N LYS A 45 -7.34 1.99 11.36
CA LYS A 45 -7.51 3.28 12.03
C LYS A 45 -7.47 3.20 13.56
N GLU A 46 -7.88 2.08 14.14
CA GLU A 46 -8.03 1.98 15.61
C GLU A 46 -7.77 0.57 16.17
N GLY A 47 -7.67 0.50 17.50
CA GLY A 47 -7.57 -0.74 18.26
C GLY A 47 -6.40 -1.64 17.84
N ALA A 48 -6.65 -2.95 17.80
CA ALA A 48 -5.66 -3.94 17.37
C ALA A 48 -5.27 -3.77 15.90
N ALA A 49 -6.22 -3.34 15.06
CA ALA A 49 -5.98 -3.14 13.63
C ALA A 49 -4.94 -2.05 13.37
N LEU A 50 -4.98 -0.93 14.11
CA LEU A 50 -3.97 0.12 14.03
C LEU A 50 -2.56 -0.40 14.36
N THR A 51 -2.45 -1.21 15.41
CA THR A 51 -1.15 -1.76 15.86
C THR A 51 -0.58 -2.74 14.83
N SER A 52 -1.42 -3.62 14.29
CA SER A 52 -1.06 -4.58 13.25
C SER A 52 -0.67 -3.87 11.95
N ALA A 53 -1.46 -2.88 11.52
CA ALA A 53 -1.18 -2.09 10.33
C ALA A 53 0.14 -1.32 10.46
N ALA A 54 0.36 -0.64 11.59
CA ALA A 54 1.62 0.07 11.84
C ALA A 54 2.84 -0.86 11.77
N SER A 55 2.71 -2.08 12.30
CA SER A 55 3.77 -3.09 12.24
C SER A 55 4.01 -3.56 10.79
N ARG A 56 2.92 -3.83 10.05
CA ARG A 56 3.02 -4.25 8.64
C ARG A 56 3.62 -3.18 7.75
N ILE A 57 3.23 -1.91 7.92
CA ILE A 57 3.77 -0.76 7.16
C ILE A 57 5.28 -0.68 7.37
N LYS A 58 5.76 -0.77 8.62
CA LYS A 58 7.21 -0.75 8.92
C LYS A 58 7.94 -1.90 8.23
N ALA A 59 7.39 -3.10 8.29
CA ALA A 59 7.97 -4.27 7.63
C ALA A 59 7.98 -4.11 6.10
N PHE A 60 6.90 -3.59 5.51
CA PHE A 60 6.78 -3.39 4.06
C PHE A 60 7.82 -2.40 3.56
N LEU A 61 7.95 -1.28 4.27
CA LEU A 61 9.00 -0.31 3.96
C LEU A 61 10.38 -0.95 4.11
N ALA A 62 10.67 -1.66 5.21
CA ALA A 62 11.98 -2.31 5.37
C ALA A 62 12.31 -3.31 4.24
N GLU A 63 11.31 -4.04 3.75
CA GLU A 63 11.42 -5.02 2.66
C GLU A 63 11.70 -4.36 1.29
N TYR A 64 11.08 -3.22 1.02
CA TYR A 64 11.13 -2.54 -0.28
C TYR A 64 11.89 -1.21 -0.29
N MET A 65 12.56 -0.86 0.80
CA MET A 65 13.41 0.33 0.87
C MET A 65 14.58 0.18 -0.11
N PRO A 66 14.78 1.12 -1.06
CA PRO A 66 15.98 1.13 -1.86
C PRO A 66 17.18 1.31 -0.92
N VAL A 67 18.21 0.49 -1.08
CA VAL A 67 19.52 0.79 -0.48
C VAL A 67 19.91 2.17 -0.99
N ARG A 68 19.98 3.17 -0.10
CA ARG A 68 20.53 4.48 -0.48
C ARG A 68 21.91 4.21 -1.03
N ALA A 69 22.13 4.48 -2.32
CA ALA A 69 23.47 4.49 -2.88
C ALA A 69 24.28 5.47 -2.03
N SER A 70 25.29 4.97 -1.31
CA SER A 70 26.22 5.84 -0.61
C SER A 70 26.83 6.77 -1.65
N ILE A 71 26.62 8.07 -1.47
CA ILE A 71 27.37 9.09 -2.21
C ILE A 71 28.81 8.89 -1.78
N LYS A 72 29.67 8.36 -2.66
CA LYS A 72 31.11 8.42 -2.44
C LYS A 72 31.48 9.90 -2.49
N ALA A 73 31.92 10.42 -1.35
CA ALA A 73 32.57 11.72 -1.24
C ALA A 73 33.90 11.72 -2.01
#